data_AF-A0A1G8H0M3-F1
#
_entry.id   AF-A0A1G8H0M3-F1
#
_cell.length_a   1.000
_cell.length_b   1.000
_cell.length_c   1.000
_cell.angle_alpha   90.00
_cell.angle_beta   90.00
_cell.angle_gamma   90.00
#
_symmetry.space_group_name_H-M   'P 1'
#
loop_
_entity.id
_entity.type
_entity.pdbx_description
1 polymer ?
#
loop_
_entity_poly.entity_id
_entity_poly.type
_entity_poly.pdbx_seq_one_letter_code
_entity_poly.pdbx_strand_id
1 'polypeptide(L)'
;MAQIAPAYLGQFVDHLDQTTEQAARQSTVAPLQGFLEQWGEFVAIHRHPARAARLRELEKQVAAVTDRDALRVVLAEIRELTALARREAAGE
;
A
#
# COMPACT_ATOMS: atom_id res chain seq x y z
N MET A 1 -13.80 15.34 4.81
CA MET A 1 -12.36 14.98 4.89
C MET A 1 -12.27 13.48 4.98
N ALA A 2 -11.48 12.83 4.12
CA ALA A 2 -11.22 11.41 4.25
C ALA A 2 -10.15 11.22 5.33
N GLN A 3 -10.46 10.43 6.36
CA GLN A 3 -9.58 10.12 7.47
C GLN A 3 -9.25 8.62 7.42
N ILE A 4 -7.98 8.27 7.58
CA ILE A 4 -7.59 6.87 7.74
C ILE A 4 -8.14 6.38 9.07
N ALA A 5 -8.67 5.16 9.08
CA ALA A 5 -9.24 4.58 10.29
C ALA A 5 -8.17 4.54 11.41
N PRO A 6 -8.49 5.01 12.64
CA PRO A 6 -7.56 4.99 13.77
C PRO A 6 -6.97 3.61 14.10
N ALA A 7 -7.64 2.53 13.67
CA ALA A 7 -7.18 1.16 13.81
C ALA A 7 -5.79 0.90 13.18
N TYR A 8 -5.38 1.69 12.18
CA TYR A 8 -4.07 1.53 11.53
C TYR A 8 -2.92 2.26 12.26
N LEU A 9 -3.22 3.10 13.25
CA LEU A 9 -2.21 3.90 13.96
C LEU A 9 -1.21 3.01 14.72
N GLY A 10 -1.68 1.95 15.37
CA GLY A 10 -0.80 1.00 16.08
C GLY A 10 0.18 0.32 15.12
N GLN A 11 -0.33 -0.22 14.02
CA GLN A 11 0.50 -0.85 12.99
C GLN A 11 1.52 0.12 12.37
N PHE A 12 1.15 1.40 12.21
CA PHE A 12 2.06 2.43 11.73
C PHE A 12 3.24 2.64 12.69
N VAL A 13 2.95 2.82 13.98
CA VAL A 13 3.97 3.04 15.00
C VAL A 13 4.88 1.82 15.14
N ASP A 14 4.30 0.62 15.21
CA ASP A 14 5.07 -0.63 15.33
C ASP A 14 6.02 -0.82 14.14
N HIS A 15 5.56 -0.56 12.91
CA HIS A 15 6.40 -0.67 11.72
C HIS A 15 7.49 0.41 11.67
N LEU A 16 7.18 1.63 12.14
CA LEU A 16 8.17 2.72 12.21
C LEU A 16 9.30 2.38 13.19
N ASP A 17 8.96 1.85 14.36
CA ASP A 17 9.94 1.44 15.37
C ASP A 17 10.85 0.33 14.84
N GLN A 18 10.27 -0.73 14.27
CA GLN A 18 11.02 -1.83 13.65
C GLN A 18 11.96 -1.35 12.53
N THR A 19 11.48 -0.44 11.70
CA THR A 19 12.25 0.11 10.58
C THR A 19 13.40 0.98 11.08
N THR A 20 13.17 1.76 12.13
CA THR A 20 14.20 2.60 12.77
C THR A 20 15.30 1.73 13.37
N GLU A 21 14.95 0.66 14.07
CA GLU A 21 15.92 -0.31 14.58
C GLU A 21 16.71 -1.00 13.47
N GLN A 22 16.06 -1.34 12.36
CA GLN A 22 16.74 -1.93 11.20
C GLN A 22 17.72 -0.94 10.56
N ALA A 23 17.30 0.31 10.36
CA ALA A 23 18.13 1.39 9.82
C ALA A 23 19.37 1.63 10.68
N ALA A 24 19.20 1.67 12.00
CA ALA A 24 20.30 1.80 12.96
C ALA A 24 21.28 0.61 12.87
N ARG A 25 20.77 -0.62 12.90
CA ARG A 25 21.60 -1.84 12.79
C ARG A 25 22.39 -1.92 11.48
N GLN A 26 21.82 -1.44 10.38
CA GLN A 26 22.43 -1.49 9.06
C GLN A 26 23.21 -0.21 8.71
N SER A 27 23.23 0.80 9.59
CA SER A 27 23.85 2.11 9.35
C SER A 27 23.42 2.75 8.03
N THR A 28 22.14 2.66 7.69
CA THR A 28 21.57 3.14 6.42
C THR A 28 20.15 3.65 6.61
N VAL A 29 19.74 4.60 5.78
CA VAL A 29 18.38 5.18 5.77
C VAL A 29 17.39 4.41 4.89
N ALA A 30 17.86 3.43 4.11
CA ALA A 30 17.04 2.71 3.15
C ALA A 30 15.77 2.08 3.74
N PRO A 31 15.78 1.46 4.95
CA PRO A 31 14.56 0.96 5.57
C PRO A 31 13.50 2.06 5.76
N LEU A 32 13.89 3.25 6.22
CA LEU A 32 12.98 4.36 6.45
C LEU A 32 12.38 4.90 5.14
N GLN A 33 13.15 4.89 4.05
CA GLN A 33 12.65 5.22 2.73
C GLN A 33 11.57 4.23 2.27
N GLY A 34 11.83 2.93 2.42
CA GLY A 34 10.83 1.89 2.12
C GLY A 34 9.56 2.00 2.97
N PHE A 35 9.71 2.36 4.26
CA PHE A 35 8.57 2.64 5.14
C PHE A 35 7.71 3.80 4.60
N LEU A 36 8.33 4.91 4.19
CA LEU A 36 7.62 6.07 3.65
C LEU A 36 6.93 5.74 2.32
N GLU A 37 7.58 4.97 1.45
CA GLU A 37 6.98 4.50 0.18
C GLU A 37 5.73 3.65 0.44
N GLN A 38 5.85 2.65 1.32
CA GLN A 38 4.75 1.73 1.63
C GLN A 38 3.57 2.45 2.31
N TRP A 39 3.84 3.27 3.32
CA TRP A 39 2.78 3.99 4.02
C TRP A 39 2.21 5.14 3.21
N GLY A 40 3.01 5.79 2.37
CA GLY A 40 2.54 6.77 1.40
C GLY A 40 1.52 6.17 0.43
N GLU A 41 1.84 5.01 -0.15
CA GLU A 41 0.92 4.25 -1.00
C GLU A 41 -0.36 3.87 -0.26
N PHE A 42 -0.23 3.31 0.95
CA PHE A 42 -1.38 2.94 1.78
C PHE A 42 -2.29 4.13 2.07
N VAL A 43 -1.72 5.26 2.50
CA VAL A 43 -2.45 6.50 2.79
C VAL A 43 -3.15 7.01 1.52
N ALA A 44 -2.46 6.99 0.38
CA ALA A 44 -3.01 7.45 -0.89
C ALA A 44 -4.17 6.57 -1.38
N ILE A 45 -4.17 5.26 -1.11
CA ILE A 45 -5.30 4.38 -1.39
C ILE A 45 -6.46 4.66 -0.41
N HIS A 46 -6.16 4.68 0.89
CA HIS A 46 -7.19 4.71 1.93
C HIS A 46 -7.87 6.07 2.12
N ARG A 47 -7.23 7.18 1.70
CA ARG A 47 -7.89 8.49 1.62
C ARG A 47 -9.00 8.55 0.55
N HIS A 48 -9.07 7.57 -0.35
CA HIS A 48 -10.13 7.45 -1.35
C HIS A 48 -10.92 6.15 -1.12
N PRO A 49 -12.01 6.17 -0.33
CA PRO A 49 -12.75 4.95 0.04
C PRO A 49 -13.18 4.08 -1.14
N ALA A 50 -13.50 4.70 -2.29
CA ALA A 50 -13.83 3.99 -3.53
C ALA A 50 -12.64 3.18 -4.08
N ARG A 51 -11.42 3.73 -4.03
CA ARG A 51 -10.20 3.02 -4.46
C ARG A 51 -9.88 1.87 -3.52
N ALA A 52 -9.96 2.10 -2.20
CA ALA A 52 -9.79 1.05 -1.20
C ALA A 52 -10.85 -0.06 -1.31
N ALA A 53 -12.09 0.26 -1.70
CA ALA A 53 -13.12 -0.73 -1.96
C ALA A 53 -12.82 -1.53 -3.24
N ARG A 54 -12.40 -0.86 -4.31
CA ARG A 54 -12.04 -1.50 -5.59
C ARG A 54 -10.84 -2.43 -5.44
N LEU A 55 -9.79 -2.01 -4.74
CA LEU A 55 -8.62 -2.84 -4.49
C LEU A 55 -9.00 -4.13 -3.74
N ARG A 56 -9.80 -4.02 -2.68
CA ARG A 56 -10.30 -5.19 -1.92
C ARG A 56 -11.15 -6.13 -2.76
N GLU A 57 -11.91 -5.60 -3.70
CA GLU A 57 -12.70 -6.43 -4.62
C GLU A 57 -11.79 -7.18 -5.61
N LEU A 58 -10.79 -6.51 -6.17
CA LEU A 58 -9.80 -7.14 -7.05
C LEU A 58 -9.00 -8.22 -6.32
N GLU A 59 -8.60 -7.99 -5.06
CA GLU A 59 -7.92 -9.00 -4.23
C GLU A 59 -8.78 -10.26 -4.03
N LYS A 60 -10.09 -10.11 -3.81
CA LYS A 60 -11.02 -11.24 -3.74
C LYS A 60 -11.13 -11.97 -5.07
N GLN A 61 -11.14 -11.24 -6.18
CA GLN A 61 -11.16 -11.84 -7.52
C GLN A 61 -9.89 -12.64 -7.80
N VAL A 62 -8.71 -12.13 -7.42
CA VAL A 62 -7.44 -12.88 -7.51
C VAL A 62 -7.53 -14.21 -6.75
N ALA A 63 -8.12 -14.20 -5.55
CA ALA A 63 -8.27 -15.42 -4.76
C ALA A 63 -9.24 -16.44 -5.38
N ALA A 64 -10.18 -16.00 -6.21
CA ALA A 64 -11.23 -16.84 -6.79
C ALA A 64 -10.97 -17.26 -8.25
N VAL A 65 -10.15 -16.52 -8.99
CA VAL A 65 -9.96 -16.74 -10.42
C VAL A 65 -9.05 -17.95 -10.67
N THR A 66 -9.49 -18.84 -11.55
CA THR A 66 -8.72 -20.05 -11.94
C THR A 66 -8.15 -19.94 -13.35
N ASP A 67 -8.69 -19.04 -14.16
CA ASP A 67 -8.20 -18.75 -15.50
C ASP A 67 -7.00 -17.78 -15.46
N ARG A 68 -5.96 -18.11 -16.21
CA ARG A 68 -4.70 -17.36 -16.22
C ARG A 68 -4.83 -16.02 -16.95
N ASP A 69 -5.68 -15.94 -17.96
CA ASP A 69 -5.86 -14.71 -18.74
C ASP A 69 -6.68 -13.69 -17.95
N ALA A 70 -7.76 -14.15 -17.32
CA ALA A 70 -8.53 -13.38 -16.36
C ALA A 70 -7.65 -12.92 -15.17
N LEU A 71 -6.80 -13.80 -14.63
CA LEU A 71 -5.85 -13.42 -13.58
C LEU A 71 -4.91 -12.30 -14.03
N ARG A 72 -4.39 -12.35 -15.26
CA ARG A 72 -3.52 -11.29 -15.79
C ARG A 72 -4.23 -9.94 -15.87
N VAL A 73 -5.50 -9.92 -16.27
CA VAL A 73 -6.31 -8.69 -16.33
C VAL A 73 -6.52 -8.10 -14.93
N VAL A 74 -6.91 -8.93 -13.96
CA VAL A 74 -7.13 -8.47 -12.58
C VAL A 74 -5.83 -7.94 -11.96
N LEU A 75 -4.71 -8.63 -12.17
CA LEU A 75 -3.40 -8.18 -11.68
C LEU A 75 -2.93 -6.89 -12.36
N ALA A 76 -3.26 -6.67 -13.64
CA ALA A 76 -2.95 -5.42 -14.32
C ALA A 76 -3.67 -4.24 -13.66
N GLU A 77 -4.95 -4.39 -13.34
CA GLU A 77 -5.73 -3.33 -12.68
C GLU A 77 -5.21 -3.03 -11.26
N ILE A 78 -4.83 -4.05 -10.48
CA ILE A 78 -4.20 -3.86 -9.18
C ILE A 78 -2.90 -3.05 -9.33
N ARG A 79 -2.07 -3.38 -10.32
CA ARG A 79 -0.81 -2.65 -10.62
C ARG A 79 -1.07 -1.20 -10.99
N GLU A 80 -2.10 -0.92 -11.78
CA GLU A 80 -2.45 0.46 -12.16
C GLU A 80 -2.91 1.29 -10.95
N LEU A 81 -3.77 0.71 -10.10
CA LEU A 81 -4.26 1.38 -8.88
C LEU A 81 -3.13 1.68 -7.89
N THR A 82 -2.27 0.70 -7.64
CA THR A 82 -1.11 0.84 -6.74
C THR A 82 -0.07 1.81 -7.30
N ALA A 83 0.20 1.77 -8.60
CA ALA A 83 1.11 2.73 -9.25
C ALA A 83 0.57 4.16 -9.21
N LEU A 84 -0.74 4.36 -9.39
CA LEU A 84 -1.37 5.65 -9.23
C LEU A 84 -1.22 6.16 -7.79
N ALA A 85 -1.51 5.32 -6.80
CA ALA A 85 -1.38 5.68 -5.40
C ALA A 85 0.06 6.07 -5.03
N ARG A 86 1.06 5.36 -5.55
CA ARG A 86 2.48 5.69 -5.33
C ARG A 86 2.85 7.06 -5.89
N ARG A 87 2.47 7.38 -7.13
CA ARG A 87 2.74 8.70 -7.74
C ARG A 87 2.11 9.83 -6.92
N GLU A 88 0.85 9.66 -6.55
CA GLU A 88 0.18 10.69 -5.74
C GLU A 88 0.77 10.81 -4.32
N ALA A 89 1.38 9.75 -3.78
CA ALA A 89 2.10 9.81 -2.51
C ALA A 89 3.46 10.51 -2.65
N ALA A 90 4.13 10.35 -3.80
CA ALA A 90 5.34 11.06 -4.16
C ALA A 90 5.10 12.54 -4.54
N GLY A 91 3.85 12.91 -4.81
CA GLY A 91 3.46 14.27 -5.23
C GLY A 91 3.58 14.51 -6.74
N GLU A 92 3.63 13.43 -7.53
CA GLU A 92 3.66 13.41 -9.00
C GLU A 92 2.24 13.28 -9.58
#